data_AF-A0A7S0U1C7-F1
#
_entry.id   AF-A0A7S0U1C7-F1
#
_cell.length_a   1.000
_cell.length_b   1.000
_cell.length_c   1.000
_cell.angle_alpha   90.00
_cell.angle_beta   90.00
_cell.angle_gamma   90.00
#
_symmetry.space_group_name_H-M   'P 1'
#
loop_
_entity.id
_entity.type
_entity.pdbx_description
1 polymer ?
#
loop_
_entity_poly.entity_id
_entity_poly.type
_entity_poly.pdbx_seq_one_letter_code
_entity_poly.pdbx_strand_id
1 'polypeptide(L)'
;APFIDMLGPLIDSGAVKQWDGALFTLDASTRELTAAELPGIGYVGSPDMTSVCEVLLAGCVQKYQSQVAAVSRGAGGVWTLTGPKSEALGEFDWLCVTSHTMGHPRWKEIFGSDLPLQSLIEDESDKELQSVVTPLES
;
A
#
# COMPACT_ATOMS: atom_id res chain seq x y z
N ALA A 1 2.66 4.72 -20.22
CA ALA A 1 3.70 5.71 -19.87
C ALA A 1 4.57 5.10 -18.78
N PRO A 2 5.90 5.26 -18.82
CA PRO A 2 6.75 4.87 -17.70
C PRO A 2 6.31 5.60 -16.43
N PHE A 3 6.38 4.93 -15.28
CA PHE A 3 5.99 5.47 -13.97
C PHE A 3 6.64 6.82 -13.65
N ILE A 4 7.85 7.06 -14.16
CA ILE A 4 8.59 8.30 -14.00
C ILE A 4 7.81 9.54 -14.49
N ASP A 5 7.02 9.40 -15.57
CA ASP A 5 6.24 10.52 -16.12
C ASP A 5 5.12 10.94 -15.15
N MET A 6 4.65 10.02 -14.30
CA MET A 6 3.64 10.29 -13.29
C MET A 6 4.20 11.12 -12.11
N LEU A 7 5.52 11.24 -11.98
CA LEU A 7 6.14 12.07 -10.95
C LEU A 7 6.12 13.56 -11.28
N GLY A 8 5.93 13.96 -12.55
CA GLY A 8 5.96 15.36 -12.98
C GLY A 8 5.12 16.30 -12.10
N PRO A 9 3.81 16.04 -11.91
CA PRO A 9 2.97 16.86 -11.05
C PRO A 9 3.42 16.90 -9.58
N LEU A 10 4.02 15.81 -9.07
CA LEU A 10 4.53 15.75 -7.71
C LEU A 10 5.84 16.53 -7.54
N ILE A 11 6.66 16.59 -8.59
CA ILE A 11 7.86 17.42 -8.66
C ILE A 11 7.45 18.90 -8.75
N ASP A 12 6.52 19.23 -9.63
CA ASP A 12 6.04 20.60 -9.85
C ASP A 12 5.37 21.21 -8.59
N SER A 13 4.69 20.37 -7.80
CA SER A 13 4.11 20.77 -6.51
C SER A 13 5.14 20.87 -5.38
N GLY A 14 6.38 20.43 -5.60
CA GLY A 14 7.45 20.40 -4.59
C GLY A 14 7.35 19.25 -3.58
N ALA A 15 6.35 18.37 -3.71
CA ALA A 15 6.17 17.21 -2.83
C ALA A 15 7.17 16.09 -3.09
N VAL A 16 7.78 16.06 -4.26
CA VAL A 16 8.87 15.16 -4.63
C VAL A 16 10.06 15.97 -5.13
N LYS A 17 11.27 15.55 -4.76
CA LYS A 17 12.52 16.08 -5.33
C LYS A 17 13.47 14.96 -5.67
N GLN A 18 14.44 15.25 -6.54
CA GLN A 18 15.55 14.35 -6.77
C GLN A 18 16.36 14.19 -5.48
N TRP A 19 16.71 12.95 -5.16
CA TRP A 19 17.53 12.62 -4.02
C TRP A 19 19.01 12.84 -4.35
N ASP A 20 19.71 13.54 -3.46
CA ASP A 20 21.10 13.97 -3.59
C ASP A 20 21.99 13.43 -2.44
N GLY A 21 21.51 12.43 -1.71
CA GLY A 21 22.25 11.81 -0.61
C GLY A 21 23.41 10.94 -1.08
N ALA A 22 24.29 10.61 -0.13
CA ALA A 22 25.38 9.67 -0.35
C ALA A 22 24.98 8.25 0.08
N LEU A 23 25.32 7.24 -0.71
CA LEU A 23 25.22 5.83 -0.32
C LEU A 23 26.59 5.31 0.11
N PHE A 24 26.55 4.41 1.09
CA PHE A 24 27.72 3.67 1.52
C PHE A 24 27.34 2.20 1.73
N THR A 25 28.29 1.32 1.45
CA THR A 25 28.22 -0.09 1.79
C THR A 25 29.13 -0.35 2.98
N LEU A 26 28.60 -1.02 4.00
CA LEU A 26 29.36 -1.47 5.16
C LEU A 26 29.69 -2.97 5.00
N ASP A 27 30.97 -3.30 4.93
CA ASP A 27 31.40 -4.70 4.97
C ASP A 27 31.27 -5.23 6.40
N ALA A 28 30.52 -6.31 6.60
CA ALA A 28 30.25 -6.86 7.93
C ALA A 28 31.48 -7.50 8.58
N SER A 29 32.44 -7.97 7.78
CA SER A 29 33.64 -8.69 8.25
C SER A 29 34.78 -7.73 8.58
N THR A 30 35.01 -6.72 7.74
CA THR A 30 36.10 -5.74 7.92
C THR A 30 35.64 -4.48 8.65
N ARG A 31 34.32 -4.25 8.71
CA ARG A 31 33.68 -3.01 9.22
C ARG A 31 34.09 -1.76 8.44
N GLU A 32 34.57 -1.93 7.21
CA GLU A 32 34.94 -0.82 6.34
C GLU A 32 33.70 -0.26 5.63
N LEU A 33 33.63 1.07 5.55
CA LEU A 33 32.63 1.80 4.77
C LEU A 33 33.22 2.18 3.42
N THR A 34 32.54 1.79 2.35
CA THR A 34 32.91 2.14 0.98
C THR A 34 31.79 2.97 0.35
N ALA A 35 32.15 4.02 -0.38
CA ALA A 35 31.16 4.81 -1.11
C ALA A 35 30.49 3.94 -2.18
N ALA A 36 29.17 4.09 -2.32
CA ALA A 36 28.36 3.39 -3.31
C ALA A 36 27.57 4.40 -4.15
N GLU A 37 27.21 3.98 -5.36
CA GLU A 37 26.34 4.77 -6.25
C GLU A 37 24.93 4.20 -6.24
N LEU A 38 23.93 5.08 -6.34
CA LEU A 38 22.56 4.65 -6.55
C LEU A 38 22.43 4.13 -7.99
N PRO A 39 21.84 2.95 -8.21
CA PRO A 39 21.45 2.55 -9.55
C PRO A 39 20.36 3.49 -10.08
N GLY A 40 20.72 4.38 -11.00
CA GLY A 40 19.78 5.30 -11.66
C GLY A 40 19.52 6.59 -10.87
N ILE A 41 18.32 7.16 -11.06
CA ILE A 41 17.92 8.44 -10.44
C ILE A 41 17.00 8.16 -9.25
N GLY A 42 17.39 8.65 -8.07
CA GLY A 42 16.58 8.57 -6.86
C GLY A 42 15.66 9.77 -6.69
N TYR A 43 14.47 9.53 -6.16
CA TYR A 43 13.52 10.57 -5.79
C TYR A 43 13.06 10.34 -4.36
N VAL A 44 12.80 11.42 -3.63
CA VAL A 44 12.29 11.40 -2.26
C VAL A 44 11.16 12.41 -2.09
N GLY A 45 10.28 12.14 -1.13
CA GLY A 45 9.30 13.12 -0.68
C GLY A 45 9.97 14.33 -0.01
N SER A 46 9.34 15.50 -0.11
CA SER A 46 9.83 16.75 0.47
C SER A 46 8.67 17.59 1.02
N PRO A 47 8.75 18.13 2.25
CA PRO A 47 9.88 18.02 3.20
C PRO A 47 10.13 16.61 3.75
N ASP A 48 9.15 15.72 3.68
CA ASP A 48 9.29 14.31 4.07
C ASP A 48 8.45 13.39 3.17
N MET A 49 8.48 12.07 3.41
CA MET A 49 7.75 11.10 2.59
C MET A 49 6.22 11.24 2.67
N THR A 50 5.70 11.89 3.71
CA THR A 50 4.25 12.11 3.89
C THR A 50 3.70 13.07 2.85
N SER A 51 4.49 14.05 2.43
CA SER A 51 4.08 15.11 1.50
C SER A 51 3.59 14.56 0.16
N VAL A 52 4.14 13.43 -0.28
CA VAL A 52 3.68 12.73 -1.48
C VAL A 52 2.22 12.29 -1.32
N CYS A 53 1.89 11.65 -0.19
CA CYS A 53 0.54 11.20 0.10
C CYS A 53 -0.42 12.38 0.25
N GLU A 54 0.00 13.47 0.89
CA GLU A 54 -0.83 14.66 1.08
C GLU A 54 -1.26 15.27 -0.26
N VAL A 55 -0.34 15.39 -1.22
CA VAL A 55 -0.67 15.89 -2.57
C VAL A 55 -1.59 14.92 -3.31
N LEU A 56 -1.34 13.61 -3.22
CA LEU A 56 -2.20 12.60 -3.88
C LEU A 56 -3.61 12.56 -3.28
N LEU A 57 -3.76 12.88 -2.00
CA LEU A 57 -5.05 12.90 -1.30
C LEU A 57 -5.75 14.27 -1.36
N ALA A 58 -5.12 15.26 -2.00
CA ALA A 58 -5.69 16.60 -2.13
C ALA A 58 -7.05 16.54 -2.86
N GLY A 59 -8.10 17.03 -2.21
CA GLY A 59 -9.47 17.00 -2.73
C GLY A 59 -10.25 15.71 -2.43
N CYS A 60 -9.63 14.70 -1.82
CA CYS A 60 -10.33 13.51 -1.35
C CYS A 60 -11.03 13.74 -0.01
N VAL A 61 -12.22 13.16 0.16
CA VAL A 61 -12.88 13.06 1.47
C VAL A 61 -12.21 11.95 2.27
N GLN A 62 -11.60 12.32 3.39
CA GLN A 62 -10.80 11.41 4.21
C GLN A 62 -11.46 11.23 5.58
N LYS A 63 -11.55 9.99 6.05
CA LYS A 63 -12.00 9.65 7.40
C LYS A 63 -10.92 8.82 8.08
N TYR A 64 -10.23 9.43 9.04
CA TYR A 64 -9.24 8.74 9.86
C TYR A 64 -9.89 8.11 11.09
N GLN A 65 -9.11 7.30 11.83
CA GLN A 65 -9.57 6.60 13.03
C GLN A 65 -10.85 5.76 12.82
N SER A 66 -11.09 5.39 11.56
CA SER A 66 -12.27 4.65 11.13
C SER A 66 -11.80 3.26 10.68
N GLN A 67 -11.87 2.31 11.59
CA GLN A 67 -11.51 0.93 11.30
C GLN A 67 -12.72 0.20 10.71
N VAL A 68 -12.57 -0.38 9.53
CA VAL A 68 -13.60 -1.26 8.98
C VAL A 68 -13.48 -2.62 9.66
N ALA A 69 -14.55 -3.07 10.29
CA ALA A 69 -14.64 -4.36 10.96
C ALA A 69 -15.44 -5.39 10.17
N ALA A 70 -16.41 -4.94 9.36
CA ALA A 70 -17.17 -5.80 8.47
C ALA A 70 -17.58 -5.05 7.20
N VAL A 71 -17.73 -5.81 6.12
CA VAL A 71 -18.21 -5.33 4.83
C VAL A 71 -19.34 -6.23 4.36
N SER A 72 -20.43 -5.63 3.86
CA SER A 72 -21.53 -6.37 3.26
C SER A 72 -21.96 -5.75 1.94
N ARG A 73 -22.45 -6.57 1.01
CA ARG A 73 -23.05 -6.08 -0.24
C ARG A 73 -24.54 -6.41 -0.26
N GLY A 74 -25.37 -5.39 -0.28
CA GLY A 74 -26.83 -5.55 -0.30
C GLY A 74 -27.35 -6.03 -1.65
N ALA A 75 -28.63 -6.43 -1.70
CA ALA A 75 -29.29 -6.89 -2.93
C ALA A 75 -29.31 -5.85 -4.07
N GLY A 76 -29.15 -4.56 -3.74
CA GLY A 76 -29.01 -3.47 -4.71
C GLY A 76 -27.58 -3.26 -5.24
N GLY A 77 -26.62 -4.10 -4.85
CA GLY A 77 -25.23 -4.00 -5.30
C GLY A 77 -24.37 -2.98 -4.54
N VAL A 78 -24.97 -2.24 -3.60
CA VAL A 78 -24.31 -1.25 -2.74
C VAL A 78 -23.51 -1.93 -1.64
N TRP A 79 -22.30 -1.43 -1.40
CA TRP A 79 -21.41 -1.84 -0.31
C TRP A 79 -21.71 -1.03 0.93
N THR A 80 -21.82 -1.70 2.07
CA THR A 80 -21.94 -1.07 3.39
C THR A 80 -20.72 -1.43 4.23
N LEU A 81 -20.10 -0.43 4.85
CA LEU A 81 -18.96 -0.59 5.74
C LEU A 81 -19.40 -0.39 7.19
N THR A 82 -19.02 -1.32 8.06
CA THR A 82 -19.38 -1.30 9.49
C THR A 82 -18.12 -1.30 10.35
N GLY A 83 -18.12 -0.47 11.40
CA GLY A 83 -17.03 -0.36 12.36
C GLY A 83 -17.13 -1.37 13.51
N PRO A 84 -16.12 -1.39 14.42
CA PRO A 84 -16.01 -2.43 15.45
C PRO A 84 -17.11 -2.36 16.52
N LYS A 85 -17.79 -1.21 16.66
CA LYS A 85 -18.92 -1.02 17.60
C LYS A 85 -20.27 -1.13 16.88
N SER A 86 -20.29 -1.79 15.72
CA SER A 86 -21.48 -1.96 14.87
C SER A 86 -22.04 -0.64 14.31
N GLU A 87 -21.23 0.41 14.27
CA GLU A 87 -21.58 1.69 13.67
C GLU A 87 -21.43 1.66 12.15
N ALA A 88 -22.37 2.28 11.42
CA ALA A 88 -22.27 2.43 9.97
C ALA A 88 -21.21 3.50 9.61
N LEU A 89 -20.23 3.14 8.80
CA LEU A 89 -19.17 4.04 8.34
C LEU A 89 -19.50 4.72 7.00
N GLY A 90 -20.35 4.07 6.19
CA GLY A 90 -20.88 4.60 4.95
C GLY A 90 -21.39 3.52 3.99
N GLU A 91 -21.97 3.99 2.89
CA GLU A 91 -22.45 3.19 1.76
C GLU A 91 -21.77 3.66 0.47
N PHE A 92 -21.41 2.72 -0.41
CA PHE A 92 -20.60 3.00 -1.60
C PHE A 92 -20.99 2.09 -2.77
N ASP A 93 -20.91 2.61 -4.00
CA ASP A 93 -21.13 1.80 -5.21
C ASP A 93 -19.98 0.82 -5.46
N TRP A 94 -18.76 1.20 -5.06
CA TRP A 94 -17.53 0.45 -5.28
C TRP A 94 -16.65 0.45 -4.03
N LEU A 95 -15.83 -0.60 -3.92
CA LEU A 95 -14.86 -0.75 -2.85
C LEU A 95 -13.48 -1.07 -3.44
N CYS A 96 -12.47 -0.30 -3.05
CA CYS A 96 -11.06 -0.57 -3.32
C CYS A 96 -10.36 -0.81 -1.99
N VAL A 97 -9.73 -1.97 -1.84
CA VAL A 97 -8.99 -2.34 -0.62
C VAL A 97 -7.51 -2.32 -0.94
N THR A 98 -6.75 -1.52 -0.20
CA THR A 98 -5.30 -1.34 -0.42
C THR A 98 -4.47 -1.69 0.82
N SER A 99 -5.11 -2.21 1.87
CA SER A 99 -4.45 -2.57 3.12
C SER A 99 -3.74 -3.92 3.05
N HIS A 100 -2.69 -4.07 3.86
CA HIS A 100 -1.97 -5.33 4.07
C HIS A 100 -2.86 -6.49 4.54
N THR A 101 -4.08 -6.20 5.01
CA THR A 101 -5.06 -7.22 5.39
C THR A 101 -5.45 -8.14 4.24
N MET A 102 -5.17 -7.79 2.98
CA MET A 102 -5.35 -8.66 1.82
C MET A 102 -4.57 -9.98 1.87
N GLY A 103 -3.55 -10.10 2.72
CA GLY A 103 -2.81 -11.33 2.99
C GLY A 103 -2.97 -11.87 4.42
N HIS A 104 -3.84 -11.27 5.25
CA HIS A 104 -3.99 -11.63 6.66
C HIS A 104 -5.27 -12.44 6.92
N PRO A 105 -5.31 -13.42 7.86
CA PRO A 105 -6.51 -14.23 8.15
C PRO A 105 -7.78 -13.40 8.41
N ARG A 106 -7.59 -12.21 8.99
CA ARG A 106 -8.64 -11.20 9.22
C ARG A 106 -9.41 -10.79 7.95
N TRP A 107 -8.87 -10.98 6.76
CA TRP A 107 -9.62 -10.77 5.51
C TRP A 107 -10.94 -11.55 5.52
N LYS A 108 -10.89 -12.84 5.87
CA LYS A 108 -12.06 -13.71 5.86
C LYS A 108 -13.10 -13.27 6.89
N GLU A 109 -12.66 -12.72 8.02
CA GLU A 109 -13.55 -12.16 9.04
C GLU A 109 -14.26 -10.89 8.54
N ILE A 110 -13.56 -10.03 7.80
CA ILE A 110 -14.11 -8.75 7.33
C ILE A 110 -14.99 -8.92 6.07
N PHE A 111 -14.54 -9.75 5.12
CA PHE A 111 -15.11 -9.86 3.78
C PHE A 111 -15.88 -11.17 3.53
N GLY A 112 -15.79 -12.15 4.43
CA GLY A 112 -16.50 -13.42 4.32
C GLY A 112 -16.01 -14.34 3.18
N SER A 113 -14.93 -13.96 2.48
CA SER A 113 -14.33 -14.74 1.39
C SER A 113 -12.92 -15.17 1.75
N ASP A 114 -12.37 -16.12 0.99
CA ASP A 114 -10.94 -16.41 1.03
C ASP A 114 -10.12 -15.22 0.46
N LEU A 115 -8.81 -15.24 0.71
CA LEU A 115 -7.90 -14.16 0.31
C LEU A 115 -7.94 -13.98 -1.22
N PRO A 116 -8.01 -12.73 -1.73
CA PRO A 116 -8.27 -12.49 -3.15
C PRO A 116 -7.15 -13.05 -4.03
N LEU A 117 -5.90 -12.93 -3.59
CA LEU A 117 -4.73 -13.44 -4.31
C LEU A 117 -4.59 -14.97 -4.21
N GLN A 118 -5.24 -15.64 -3.26
CA GLN A 118 -5.19 -17.10 -3.14
C GLN A 118 -5.88 -17.78 -4.32
N SER A 119 -6.91 -17.14 -4.89
CA SER A 119 -7.56 -17.61 -6.11
C SER A 119 -6.69 -17.53 -7.37
N LEU A 120 -5.60 -16.75 -7.32
CA LEU A 120 -4.65 -16.61 -8.43
C LEU A 120 -3.52 -17.66 -8.38
N ILE A 121 -3.45 -18.46 -7.32
CA ILE A 121 -2.51 -19.59 -7.23
C ILE A 121 -3.09 -20.74 -8.05
N GLU A 122 -2.91 -20.66 -9.37
CA GLU A 122 -3.25 -21.76 -10.28
C GLU A 122 -2.15 -22.83 -10.30
N ASP A 123 -0.91 -22.43 -9.98
CA ASP A 123 0.29 -23.26 -9.99
C ASP A 123 1.10 -23.05 -8.70
N GLU A 124 1.25 -24.11 -7.91
CA GLU A 124 2.03 -24.12 -6.66
C GLU A 124 3.55 -23.95 -6.88
N SER A 125 4.01 -23.78 -8.12
CA SER A 125 5.43 -23.54 -8.41
C SER A 125 5.85 -22.06 -8.44
N ASP A 126 4.90 -21.11 -8.46
CA ASP A 126 5.23 -19.67 -8.41
C ASP A 126 5.59 -19.24 -6.98
N LYS A 127 6.90 -19.32 -6.68
CA LYS A 127 7.47 -19.01 -5.36
C LYS A 127 7.27 -17.55 -4.95
N GLU A 128 7.24 -16.62 -5.91
CA GLU A 128 7.06 -15.20 -5.60
C GLU A 128 5.62 -14.94 -5.18
N LEU A 129 4.64 -15.46 -5.94
CA LEU A 129 3.24 -15.37 -5.56
C LEU A 129 2.95 -16.11 -4.25
N GLN A 130 3.59 -17.27 -4.04
CA GLN A 130 3.50 -18.02 -2.77
C GLN A 130 4.03 -17.23 -1.58
N SER A 131 5.11 -16.46 -1.73
CA SER A 131 5.65 -15.64 -0.65
C SER A 131 4.70 -14.50 -0.23
N VAL A 132 3.87 -14.02 -1.15
CA VAL A 132 2.92 -12.91 -0.92
C VAL A 132 1.59 -13.40 -0.33
N VAL A 133 1.16 -14.60 -0.69
CA VAL A 133 -0.10 -15.21 -0.23
C VAL A 133 0.05 -16.08 1.03
N THR A 134 1.28 -16.49 1.37
CA THR A 134 1.55 -17.11 2.66
C THR A 134 1.21 -16.09 3.75
N PRO A 135 0.26 -16.39 4.65
CA PRO A 135 -0.13 -15.44 5.68
C PRO A 135 1.09 -14.98 6.46
N LEU A 136 1.27 -13.67 6.60
CA LEU A 136 2.30 -13.12 7.49
C LEU A 136 2.00 -13.64 8.91
N GLU A 137 2.86 -14.49 9.44
CA GLU A 137 2.75 -14.93 10.84
C GLU A 137 3.04 -13.72 11.75
N SER A 138 2.16 -13.48 12.72
CA SER A 138 2.24 -12.39 13.69
C SER A 138 3.14 -12.74 14.87
#